data_AF-G4ZN11-F1
#
_entry.id   AF-G4ZN11-F1
#
_cell.length_a   1.000
_cell.length_b   1.000
_cell.length_c   1.000
_cell.angle_alpha   90.00
_cell.angle_beta   90.00
_cell.angle_gamma   90.00
#
_symmetry.space_group_name_H-M   'P 1'
#
loop_
_entity.id
_entity.type
_entity.pdbx_description
1 polymer ?
#
loop_
_entity_poly.entity_id
_entity_poly.type
_entity_poly.pdbx_seq_one_letter_code
_entity_poly.pdbx_strand_id
1 'polypeptide(L)' 'GLRNGVLAALEHGAENLIIAGDFRLKIPESLGIRSCGADLLMSPIRSSEKVAARMQSAKYIHVTRDYNAAANSLVS' A
#
# COMPACT_ATOMS: atom_id res chain seq x y z
N GLY A 1 0.52 -0.88 -10.47
CA GLY A 1 1.50 -1.38 -9.49
C GLY A 1 0.85 -1.68 -8.15
N LEU A 2 0.63 -0.65 -7.33
CA LEU A 2 0.26 -0.77 -5.91
C LEU A 2 -0.90 -1.75 -5.60
N ARG A 3 -2.10 -1.53 -6.19
CA ARG A 3 -3.27 -2.38 -5.94
C ARG A 3 -3.02 -3.85 -6.28
N ASN A 4 -2.37 -4.11 -7.41
CA ASN A 4 -2.10 -5.47 -7.87
C ASN A 4 -1.07 -6.16 -6.97
N GLY A 5 -0.04 -5.44 -6.50
CA GLY A 5 0.91 -5.97 -5.53
C GLY A 5 0.25 -6.33 -4.20
N VAL A 6 -0.67 -5.50 -3.72
CA VAL A 6 -1.45 -5.78 -2.50
C VAL A 6 -2.33 -7.02 -2.69
N LEU A 7 -3.10 -7.10 -3.79
CA LEU A 7 -3.96 -8.26 -4.06
C LEU A 7 -3.15 -9.56 -4.16
N ALA A 8 -2.03 -9.55 -4.88
CA ALA A 8 -1.17 -10.72 -5.02
C ALA A 8 -0.63 -11.18 -3.66
N ALA A 9 -0.21 -10.25 -2.79
CA ALA A 9 0.25 -10.59 -1.45
C ALA A 9 -0.87 -11.24 -0.60
N LEU A 10 -2.09 -10.70 -0.66
CA LEU A 10 -3.24 -11.28 0.03
C LEU A 10 -3.61 -12.66 -0.53
N GLU A 11 -3.56 -12.87 -1.84
CA GLU A 11 -3.78 -14.17 -2.47
C GLU A 11 -2.78 -15.22 -1.96
N HIS A 12 -1.53 -14.81 -1.72
CA HIS A 12 -0.49 -15.65 -1.10
C HIS A 12 -0.60 -15.77 0.43
N GLY A 13 -1.67 -15.26 1.03
CA GLY A 13 -1.96 -15.43 2.46
C GLY A 13 -1.30 -14.40 3.38
N ALA A 14 -0.73 -13.33 2.84
CA ALA A 14 -0.25 -12.24 3.69
C ALA A 14 -1.45 -11.51 4.33
N GLU A 15 -1.38 -11.23 5.62
CA GLU A 15 -2.43 -10.51 6.36
C GLU A 15 -1.95 -9.15 6.88
N ASN A 16 -0.62 -8.99 7.03
CA ASN A 16 0.06 -7.80 7.53
C ASN A 16 1.04 -7.30 6.46
N LEU A 17 0.84 -6.09 5.95
CA LEU A 17 1.56 -5.59 4.78
C LEU A 17 2.41 -4.36 5.09
N ILE A 18 3.65 -4.35 4.61
CA ILE A 18 4.45 -3.14 4.45
C ILE A 18 4.56 -2.86 2.95
N ILE A 19 4.00 -1.74 2.54
CA ILE A 19 3.97 -1.31 1.15
C ILE A 19 5.04 -0.23 0.97
N ALA A 20 6.02 -0.48 0.10
CA ALA A 20 7.01 0.50 -0.31
C ALA A 20 6.69 1.05 -1.70
N GLY A 21 6.81 2.35 -1.90
CA GLY A 21 6.74 2.96 -3.23
C GLY A 21 7.26 4.40 -3.25
N ASP A 22 7.53 4.91 -4.44
CA ASP A 22 7.97 6.30 -4.65
C ASP A 22 6.81 7.29 -4.85
N PHE A 23 5.57 6.81 -4.80
CA PHE A 23 4.39 7.67 -4.86
C PHE A 23 4.25 8.53 -3.59
N ARG A 24 4.24 9.86 -3.75
CA ARG A 24 3.95 10.76 -2.63
C ARG A 24 2.44 10.79 -2.38
N LEU A 25 2.00 10.03 -1.38
CA LEU A 25 0.63 10.15 -0.88
C LEU A 25 0.41 11.55 -0.30
N LYS A 26 -0.68 12.21 -0.72
CA LYS A 26 -1.17 13.42 -0.05
C LYS A 26 -1.86 12.99 1.26
N ILE A 27 -1.07 12.69 2.29
CA ILE A 27 -1.58 12.41 3.64
C ILE A 27 -1.76 13.75 4.35
N PRO A 28 -2.93 14.07 4.93
CA PRO A 28 -3.13 15.29 5.70
C PRO A 28 -2.15 15.38 6.88
N GLU A 29 -1.51 16.55 7.07
CA GLU A 29 -0.51 16.81 8.12
C GLU A 29 -1.03 16.57 9.55
N SER A 30 -2.35 16.62 9.76
CA SER A 30 -3.00 16.44 11.06
C SER A 30 -2.86 15.05 11.67
N LEU A 31 -2.44 14.04 10.89
CA LEU A 31 -2.27 12.68 11.38
C LEU A 31 -0.91 12.38 12.03
N GLY A 32 0.04 13.33 12.05
CA GLY A 32 1.38 13.10 12.61
C GLY A 32 2.13 11.96 11.91
N ILE A 33 3.40 11.72 12.30
CA ILE A 33 4.40 10.78 11.70
C ILE A 33 3.79 9.69 10.79
N ARG A 34 3.50 10.04 9.53
CA ARG A 34 3.20 9.20 8.35
C ARG A 34 2.67 7.77 8.61
N SER A 35 1.78 7.58 9.57
CA SER A 35 0.87 6.45 9.58
C SER A 35 -0.23 6.86 8.61
N CYS A 36 -0.06 6.49 7.35
CA CYS A 36 -1.25 6.28 6.55
C CYS A 36 -1.95 5.11 7.25
N GLY A 37 -2.88 5.42 8.16
CA GLY A 37 -3.83 4.44 8.66
C GLY A 37 -4.40 3.77 7.43
N ALA A 38 -4.53 2.44 7.48
CA ALA A 38 -5.00 1.63 6.38
C ALA A 38 -6.08 2.37 5.56
N ASP A 39 -7.01 3.06 6.21
CA ASP A 39 -8.11 3.85 5.65
C ASP A 39 -7.82 4.80 4.46
N LEU A 40 -6.72 5.59 4.42
CA LEU A 40 -6.52 6.58 3.33
C LEU A 40 -5.89 5.99 2.06
N LEU A 41 -4.98 5.02 2.24
CA LEU A 41 -4.36 4.28 1.14
C LEU A 41 -5.23 3.12 0.66
N MET A 42 -5.97 2.54 1.62
CA MET A 42 -6.79 1.38 1.40
C MET A 42 -8.21 1.74 1.03
N SER A 43 -8.72 2.97 1.16
CA SER A 43 -10.10 3.28 0.72
C SER A 43 -10.42 2.76 -0.70
N PRO A 44 -9.51 2.91 -1.70
CA PRO A 44 -9.72 2.35 -3.04
C PRO A 44 -9.42 0.84 -3.15
N ILE A 45 -8.64 0.28 -2.22
CA ILE A 45 -8.14 -1.11 -2.24
C ILE A 45 -9.07 -2.05 -1.44
N ARG A 46 -9.59 -1.58 -0.30
CA ARG A 46 -10.61 -2.16 0.58
C ARG A 46 -12.04 -1.97 0.08
N SER A 47 -12.27 -1.25 -1.02
CA SER A 47 -13.61 -1.15 -1.63
C SER A 47 -14.21 -2.52 -1.98
N SER A 48 -13.35 -3.55 -2.13
CA SER A 48 -13.77 -4.94 -2.11
C SER A 48 -13.82 -5.48 -0.68
N GLU A 49 -15.01 -5.88 -0.24
CA GLU A 49 -15.27 -6.56 1.05
C GLU A 49 -14.29 -7.71 1.34
N LYS A 50 -13.92 -8.47 0.29
CA LYS A 50 -12.95 -9.57 0.38
C LYS A 50 -11.55 -9.13 0.77
N VAL A 51 -11.12 -7.95 0.34
CA VAL A 51 -9.81 -7.39 0.65
C VAL A 51 -9.78 -6.83 2.06
N ALA A 52 -10.87 -6.19 2.49
CA ALA A 52 -11.02 -5.70 3.85
C ALA A 52 -11.03 -6.83 4.90
N ALA A 53 -11.65 -7.97 4.58
CA ALA A 53 -11.76 -9.10 5.48
C ALA A 53 -10.43 -9.86 5.71
N ARG A 54 -9.53 -9.91 4.72
CA ARG A 54 -8.28 -10.69 4.79
C ARG A 54 -7.10 -9.93 5.35
N MET A 55 -7.15 -8.60 5.36
CA MET A 55 -6.01 -7.76 5.72
C MET A 55 -6.18 -7.17 7.12
N GLN A 56 -5.32 -7.60 8.04
CA GLN A 56 -5.27 -7.16 9.44
C GLN A 56 -4.58 -5.81 9.60
N SER A 57 -3.44 -5.62 8.93
CA SER A 57 -2.73 -4.33 8.96
C SER A 57 -2.04 -4.03 7.65
N ALA A 58 -1.91 -2.73 7.36
CA ALA A 58 -1.05 -2.24 6.29
C ALA A 58 -0.39 -0.94 6.71
N LYS A 59 0.89 -0.80 6.37
CA LYS A 59 1.64 0.45 6.50
C LYS A 59 2.29 0.79 5.19
N TYR A 60 2.36 2.08 4.88
CA TYR A 60 3.08 2.57 3.73
C TYR A 60 4.34 3.33 4.09
N ILE A 61 5.40 3.02 3.37
CA ILE A 61 6.66 3.73 3.42
C ILE A 61 6.96 4.33 2.05
N HIS A 62 7.10 5.65 2.02
CA HIS A 62 7.65 6.34 0.87
C HIS A 62 9.15 6.03 0.79
N VAL A 63 9.59 5.56 -0.38
CA VAL A 63 10.99 5.28 -0.72
C VAL A 63 11.42 6.11 -1.92
N THR A 64 12.73 6.27 -2.14
CA THR A 64 13.23 6.96 -3.33
C THR A 64 13.00 6.11 -4.58
N ARG A 65 13.11 6.75 -5.76
CA ARG A 65 12.93 6.07 -7.04
C ARG A 65 13.89 4.89 -7.24
N ASP A 66 15.11 4.99 -6.70
CA ASP A 66 16.12 3.92 -6.78
C ASP A 66 15.67 2.66 -6.04
N TYR A 67 15.09 2.83 -4.84
CA TYR A 67 14.51 1.72 -4.08
C TYR A 67 13.20 1.20 -4.69
N ASN A 68 12.51 2.00 -5.50
CA ASN A 68 11.33 1.59 -6.25
C ASN A 68 11.64 1.09 -7.68
N ALA A 69 12.92 1.00 -8.07
CA ALA A 69 13.31 0.73 -9.45
C ALA A 69 12.74 -0.60 -9.99
N ALA A 70 12.77 -1.65 -9.17
CA ALA A 70 12.20 -2.95 -9.54
C ALA A 70 10.70 -2.84 -9.86
N ALA A 71 9.93 -2.16 -9.01
CA ALA A 71 8.50 -1.96 -9.24
C ALA A 71 8.24 -1.06 -10.47
N ASN A 72 9.06 -0.02 -10.66
CA ASN A 72 8.97 0.89 -11.81
C ASN A 72 9.28 0.17 -13.14
N SER A 73 10.17 -0.83 -13.14
CA SER A 73 10.47 -1.64 -14.34
C SER A 73 9.29 -2.50 -14.81
N LEU A 74 8.30 -2.73 -13.95
CA LEU A 74 7.11 -3.54 -14.25
C LEU A 74 5.92 -2.71 -14.72
N VAL A 75 6.06 -1.39 -14.79
CA VAL A 75 5.02 -0.47 -15.27
C VAL A 75 5.32 -0.14 -16.73
N SER A 76 4.58 -0.76 -17.64
CA SER A 76 4.51 -0.35 -19.05
C SER A 76 3.64 0.89 -19.24
#